data_AF-A0A7T7FM28-F1
#
_entry.id   AF-A0A7T7FM28-F1
#
_cell.length_a   1.000
_cell.length_b   1.000
_cell.length_c   1.000
_cell.angle_alpha   90.00
_cell.angle_beta   90.00
_cell.angle_gamma   90.00
#
_symmetry.space_group_name_H-M   'P 1'
#
loop_
_entity.id
_entity.type
_entity.pdbx_description
1 polymer ?
#
loop_
_entity_poly.entity_id
_entity_poly.type
_entity_poly.pdbx_seq_one_letter_code
_entity_poly.pdbx_strand_id
1 'polypeptide(L)'
;MEFIVYTLEKFVLLLYRLGSVKRITERKQTQLVIRESFIYSMTRIRRGYIARRRRTKIRLFASSFRGAHSRLTRTITQQRIRALFSAHRDRDIKKREFRRLWITRINAVIRDSGVFYSYSRLIHDLYKRQLILNRKILAQIAISNRNCLYMISNEITKEVD
;
A
#
# COMPACT_ATOMS: atom_id res chain seq x y z
N MET A 1 82.65 11.82 -15.36
CA MET A 1 81.38 12.10 -14.64
C MET A 1 80.67 13.36 -15.12
N GLU A 2 81.22 14.15 -16.07
CA GLU A 2 80.55 15.37 -16.57
C GLU A 2 79.65 15.13 -17.80
N PHE A 3 79.81 14.01 -18.52
CA PHE A 3 79.07 13.73 -19.75
C PHE A 3 77.60 13.30 -19.51
N ILE A 4 77.30 12.71 -18.35
CA ILE A 4 75.94 12.27 -17.95
C ILE A 4 75.10 13.46 -17.44
N VAL A 5 75.74 14.44 -16.79
CA VAL A 5 75.08 15.65 -16.28
C VAL A 5 74.60 16.54 -17.43
N TYR A 6 75.43 16.73 -18.47
CA TYR A 6 75.09 17.53 -19.65
C TYR A 6 73.96 16.93 -20.51
N THR A 7 73.77 15.61 -20.49
CA THR A 7 72.70 14.94 -21.25
C THR A 7 71.35 15.03 -20.52
N LEU A 8 71.34 14.97 -19.19
CA LEU A 8 70.12 15.17 -18.38
C LEU A 8 69.65 16.62 -18.37
N GLU A 9 70.56 17.61 -18.26
CA GLU A 9 70.18 19.02 -18.31
C GLU A 9 69.62 19.45 -19.67
N LYS A 10 70.20 18.96 -20.78
CA LYS A 10 69.64 19.21 -22.12
C LYS A 10 68.29 18.54 -22.32
N PHE A 11 68.03 17.39 -21.69
CA PHE A 11 66.73 16.72 -21.76
C PHE A 11 65.64 17.47 -20.98
N VAL A 12 65.97 18.01 -19.80
CA VAL A 12 65.06 18.85 -19.01
C VAL A 12 64.77 20.19 -19.72
N LEU A 13 65.78 20.81 -20.34
CA LEU A 13 65.59 22.02 -21.15
C LEU A 13 64.79 21.77 -22.44
N LEU A 14 64.91 20.59 -23.06
CA LEU A 14 64.07 20.18 -24.20
C LEU A 14 62.60 19.99 -23.79
N LEU A 15 62.34 19.44 -22.61
CA LEU A 15 61.00 19.29 -22.03
C LEU A 15 60.38 20.63 -21.60
N TYR A 16 61.19 21.64 -21.24
CA TYR A 16 60.73 23.00 -20.96
C TYR A 16 60.51 23.85 -22.24
N ARG A 17 61.26 23.58 -23.32
CA ARG A 17 61.16 24.29 -24.61
C ARG A 17 60.06 23.75 -25.53
N LEU A 18 59.69 22.49 -25.39
CA LEU A 18 58.40 21.99 -25.84
C LEU A 18 57.35 22.54 -24.87
N GLY A 19 56.58 23.54 -25.27
CA GLY A 19 55.55 24.21 -24.48
C GLY A 19 54.37 23.33 -24.04
N SER A 20 54.62 22.10 -23.58
CA SER A 20 53.67 21.16 -23.02
C SER A 20 53.52 21.31 -21.51
N VAL A 21 54.60 21.59 -20.76
CA VAL A 21 54.52 21.64 -19.29
C VAL A 21 53.78 22.90 -18.80
N LYS A 22 54.07 24.08 -19.37
CA LYS A 22 53.34 25.33 -19.08
C LYS A 22 51.85 25.25 -19.43
N ARG A 23 51.52 24.59 -20.55
CA ARG A 23 50.13 24.31 -20.97
C ARG A 23 49.41 23.33 -20.04
N ILE A 24 50.11 22.37 -19.43
CA ILE A 24 49.50 21.39 -18.52
C ILE A 24 49.25 22.02 -17.14
N THR A 25 50.17 22.84 -16.61
CA THR A 25 49.95 23.56 -15.35
C THR A 25 48.90 24.66 -15.51
N GLU A 26 48.91 25.45 -16.58
CA GLU A 26 47.86 26.44 -16.86
C GLU A 26 46.50 25.79 -17.17
N ARG A 27 46.46 24.64 -17.86
CA ARG A 27 45.20 23.86 -18.05
C ARG A 27 44.69 23.27 -16.75
N LYS A 28 45.56 22.83 -15.83
CA LYS A 28 45.16 22.34 -14.51
C LYS A 28 44.68 23.48 -13.61
N GLN A 29 45.35 24.63 -13.61
CA GLN A 29 44.91 25.83 -12.88
C GLN A 29 43.57 26.35 -13.42
N THR A 30 43.40 26.43 -14.74
CA THR A 30 42.13 26.85 -15.37
C THR A 30 41.03 25.79 -15.23
N GLN A 31 41.33 24.49 -15.27
CA GLN A 31 40.36 23.43 -14.95
C GLN A 31 39.94 23.43 -13.48
N LEU A 32 40.85 23.77 -12.55
CA LEU A 32 40.52 23.94 -11.13
C LEU A 32 39.62 25.17 -10.92
N VAL A 33 39.92 26.32 -11.55
CA VAL A 33 39.07 27.52 -11.48
C VAL A 33 37.71 27.29 -12.15
N ILE A 34 37.64 26.56 -13.28
CA ILE A 34 36.38 26.19 -13.94
C ILE A 34 35.60 25.17 -13.09
N ARG A 35 36.26 24.20 -12.45
CA ARG A 35 35.60 23.28 -11.52
C ARG A 35 35.11 23.98 -10.26
N GLU A 36 35.88 24.90 -9.70
CA GLU A 36 35.47 25.69 -8.54
C GLU A 36 34.31 26.63 -8.90
N SER A 37 34.36 27.34 -10.04
CA SER A 37 33.25 28.19 -10.49
C SER A 37 32.00 27.39 -10.89
N PHE A 38 32.13 26.16 -11.39
CA PHE A 38 31.00 25.27 -11.68
C PHE A 38 30.39 24.65 -10.39
N ILE A 39 31.21 24.39 -9.38
CA ILE A 39 30.75 23.92 -8.06
C ILE A 39 30.07 25.05 -7.27
N TYR A 40 30.50 26.31 -7.45
CA TYR A 40 29.88 27.48 -6.81
C TYR A 40 28.64 28.03 -7.55
N SER A 41 28.34 27.52 -8.74
CA SER A 41 27.05 27.71 -9.40
C SER A 41 26.05 26.64 -8.91
N MET A 42 25.61 26.74 -7.65
CA MET A 42 24.41 26.01 -7.21
C MET A 42 23.19 26.56 -7.97
N THR A 43 22.86 25.98 -9.13
CA THR A 43 21.65 26.32 -9.88
C THR A 43 20.41 26.10 -9.02
N ARG A 44 19.75 27.19 -8.62
CA ARG A 44 18.54 27.15 -7.80
C ARG A 44 17.40 26.42 -8.53
N ILE A 45 17.13 25.17 -8.16
CA ILE A 45 16.00 24.40 -8.71
C ILE A 45 14.69 24.85 -8.04
N ARG A 46 13.81 25.47 -8.82
CA ARG A 46 12.47 25.84 -8.34
C ARG A 46 11.59 24.59 -8.26
N ARG A 47 10.74 24.52 -7.22
CA ARG A 47 9.80 23.40 -6.97
C ARG A 47 8.78 23.14 -8.10
N GLY A 48 8.51 24.12 -8.95
CA GLY A 48 7.62 23.98 -10.10
C GLY A 48 6.20 23.49 -9.76
N TYR A 49 5.59 22.75 -10.68
CA TYR A 49 4.21 22.25 -10.55
C TYR A 49 4.07 21.00 -9.68
N ILE A 50 5.17 20.38 -9.22
CA ILE A 50 5.17 19.10 -8.51
C ILE A 50 4.28 19.16 -7.26
N ALA A 51 4.37 20.25 -6.49
CA ALA A 51 3.54 20.45 -5.31
C ALA A 51 2.05 20.65 -5.65
N ARG A 52 1.74 21.32 -6.77
CA ARG A 52 0.36 21.47 -7.25
C ARG A 52 -0.21 20.11 -7.66
N ARG A 53 0.53 19.33 -8.45
CA ARG A 53 0.14 17.97 -8.87
C ARG A 53 -0.16 17.06 -7.68
N ARG A 54 0.71 17.06 -6.65
CA ARG A 54 0.47 16.31 -5.39
C ARG A 54 -0.82 16.75 -4.71
N ARG A 55 -1.07 18.06 -4.57
CA ARG A 55 -2.30 18.57 -3.96
C ARG A 55 -3.54 18.21 -4.76
N THR A 56 -3.50 18.30 -6.09
CA THR A 56 -4.61 17.91 -6.97
C THR A 56 -4.94 16.42 -6.80
N LYS A 57 -3.95 15.53 -6.77
CA LYS A 57 -4.17 14.08 -6.53
C LYS A 57 -4.85 13.81 -5.18
N ILE A 58 -4.42 14.50 -4.12
CA ILE A 58 -5.01 14.35 -2.79
C ILE A 58 -6.42 14.95 -2.75
N ARG A 59 -6.66 16.07 -3.44
CA ARG A 59 -8.00 16.67 -3.54
C ARG A 59 -8.99 15.77 -4.29
N LEU A 60 -8.56 15.08 -5.35
CA LEU A 60 -9.40 14.11 -6.06
C LEU A 60 -9.91 12.99 -5.14
N PHE A 61 -9.08 12.52 -4.21
CA PHE A 61 -9.50 11.52 -3.21
C PHE A 61 -10.59 12.04 -2.26
N ALA A 62 -10.58 13.34 -1.97
CA ALA A 62 -11.45 13.98 -0.98
C ALA A 62 -12.61 14.77 -1.59
N SER A 63 -12.94 14.54 -2.87
CA SER A 63 -13.96 15.32 -3.60
C SER A 63 -15.34 15.28 -2.93
N SER A 64 -15.73 14.13 -2.37
CA SER A 64 -17.02 13.93 -1.70
C SER A 64 -17.00 14.28 -0.20
N PHE A 65 -15.88 14.80 0.34
CA PHE A 65 -15.82 15.13 1.76
C PHE A 65 -16.56 16.44 2.06
N ARG A 66 -17.25 16.46 3.20
CA ARG A 66 -18.09 17.59 3.60
C ARG A 66 -17.23 18.81 4.00
N GLY A 67 -17.64 20.00 3.52
CA GLY A 67 -17.11 21.29 3.98
C GLY A 67 -15.60 21.47 3.78
N ALA A 68 -14.89 21.85 4.85
CA ALA A 68 -13.46 22.14 4.81
C ALA A 68 -12.59 20.91 4.47
N HIS A 69 -13.11 19.69 4.67
CA HIS A 69 -12.40 18.44 4.42
C HIS A 69 -12.18 18.13 2.93
N SER A 70 -12.87 18.80 2.00
CA SER A 70 -12.65 18.71 0.55
C SER A 70 -11.89 19.92 -0.02
N ARG A 71 -11.75 21.01 0.75
CA ARG A 71 -11.18 22.28 0.29
C ARG A 71 -9.75 22.52 0.79
N LEU A 72 -9.52 22.39 2.10
CA LEU A 72 -8.27 22.77 2.77
C LEU A 72 -7.25 21.63 2.70
N THR A 73 -6.05 21.88 2.16
CA THR A 73 -5.03 20.85 1.87
C THR A 73 -4.51 20.13 3.11
N ARG A 74 -4.33 20.86 4.22
CA ARG A 74 -3.91 20.30 5.52
C ARG A 74 -4.99 19.37 6.08
N THR A 75 -6.22 19.84 6.12
CA THR A 75 -7.40 19.09 6.60
C THR A 75 -7.67 17.86 5.75
N ILE A 76 -7.61 17.98 4.41
CA ILE A 76 -7.73 16.86 3.48
C ILE A 76 -6.70 15.78 3.81
N THR A 77 -5.44 16.17 4.07
CA THR A 77 -4.37 15.21 4.33
C THR A 77 -4.63 14.41 5.60
N GLN A 78 -5.07 15.09 6.67
CA GLN A 78 -5.47 14.43 7.92
C GLN A 78 -6.66 13.49 7.70
N GLN A 79 -7.69 13.95 6.98
CA GLN A 79 -8.89 13.15 6.74
C GLN A 79 -8.61 11.93 5.86
N ARG A 80 -7.74 12.09 4.86
CA ARG A 80 -7.29 10.98 4.02
C ARG A 80 -6.64 9.87 4.84
N ILE A 81 -5.75 10.22 5.78
CA ILE A 81 -5.09 9.23 6.64
C ILE A 81 -6.11 8.49 7.50
N ARG A 82 -7.05 9.23 8.13
CA ARG A 82 -8.14 8.64 8.93
C ARG A 82 -9.05 7.72 8.13
N ALA A 83 -9.41 8.13 6.91
CA ALA A 83 -10.24 7.35 6.01
C ALA A 83 -9.55 6.03 5.58
N LEU A 84 -8.26 6.08 5.25
CA LEU A 84 -7.48 4.89 4.88
C LEU A 84 -7.33 3.92 6.06
N PHE A 85 -7.08 4.44 7.26
CA PHE A 85 -7.01 3.62 8.47
C PHE A 85 -8.35 2.94 8.76
N SER A 86 -9.44 3.69 8.73
CA SER A 86 -10.79 3.16 8.95
C SER A 86 -11.13 2.11 7.88
N ALA A 87 -10.86 2.39 6.60
CA ALA A 87 -11.08 1.42 5.52
C ALA A 87 -10.28 0.12 5.69
N HIS A 88 -9.06 0.19 6.24
CA HIS A 88 -8.30 -1.03 6.55
C HIS A 88 -8.94 -1.83 7.67
N ARG A 89 -9.23 -1.19 8.80
CA ARG A 89 -9.90 -1.80 9.96
C ARG A 89 -11.26 -2.39 9.58
N ASP A 90 -12.05 -1.63 8.83
CA ASP A 90 -13.45 -1.98 8.53
C ASP A 90 -13.54 -3.15 7.52
N ARG A 91 -12.49 -3.41 6.73
CA ARG A 91 -12.42 -4.64 5.91
C ARG A 91 -12.44 -5.92 6.75
N ASP A 92 -11.83 -5.88 7.94
CA ASP A 92 -11.83 -7.03 8.85
C ASP A 92 -13.10 -7.09 9.70
N ILE A 93 -13.61 -5.93 10.13
CA ILE A 93 -14.91 -5.85 10.82
C ILE A 93 -16.04 -6.36 9.93
N LYS A 94 -16.06 -6.00 8.63
CA LYS A 94 -17.08 -6.44 7.67
C LYS A 94 -17.21 -7.97 7.59
N LYS A 95 -16.10 -8.71 7.73
CA LYS A 95 -16.11 -10.18 7.77
C LYS A 95 -16.87 -10.70 9.01
N ARG A 96 -16.68 -10.05 10.17
CA ARG A 96 -17.36 -10.39 11.43
C ARG A 96 -18.84 -10.01 11.39
N GLU A 97 -19.15 -8.83 10.88
CA GLU A 97 -20.54 -8.34 10.74
C GLU A 97 -21.38 -9.24 9.84
N PHE A 98 -20.85 -9.69 8.69
CA PHE A 98 -21.56 -10.65 7.85
C PHE A 98 -21.78 -11.99 8.53
N ARG A 99 -20.78 -12.49 9.27
CA ARG A 99 -20.94 -13.73 10.04
C ARG A 99 -22.03 -13.58 11.10
N ARG A 100 -22.06 -12.46 11.82
CA ARG A 100 -23.10 -12.14 12.80
C ARG A 100 -24.48 -12.11 12.15
N LEU A 101 -24.61 -11.43 11.01
CA LEU A 101 -25.85 -11.36 10.23
C LEU A 101 -26.36 -12.74 9.80
N TRP A 102 -25.48 -13.61 9.29
CA TRP A 102 -25.86 -14.97 8.90
C TRP A 102 -26.37 -15.79 10.08
N ILE A 103 -25.71 -15.71 11.24
CA ILE A 103 -26.14 -16.39 12.45
C ILE A 103 -27.52 -15.88 12.89
N THR A 104 -27.74 -14.57 12.91
CA THR A 104 -29.03 -13.98 13.27
C THR A 104 -30.15 -14.45 12.32
N ARG A 105 -29.89 -14.47 11.01
CA ARG A 105 -30.84 -14.96 10.00
C ARG A 105 -31.20 -16.43 10.21
N ILE A 106 -30.21 -17.29 10.39
CA ILE A 106 -30.42 -18.72 10.63
C ILE A 106 -31.21 -18.92 11.93
N ASN A 107 -30.85 -18.22 13.00
CA ASN A 107 -31.53 -18.33 14.29
C ASN A 107 -33.00 -17.89 14.22
N ALA A 108 -33.32 -16.86 13.44
CA ALA A 108 -34.70 -16.44 13.22
C ALA A 108 -35.54 -17.53 12.54
N VAL A 109 -35.02 -18.15 11.48
CA VAL A 109 -35.76 -19.19 10.73
C VAL A 109 -35.92 -20.46 11.55
N ILE A 110 -34.89 -20.88 12.30
CA ILE A 110 -34.95 -22.05 13.17
C ILE A 110 -36.04 -21.91 14.24
N ARG A 111 -36.15 -20.72 14.84
CA ARG A 111 -37.17 -20.44 15.86
C ARG A 111 -38.58 -20.50 15.29
N ASP A 112 -38.74 -20.13 14.02
CA ASP A 112 -40.03 -20.15 13.32
C ASP A 112 -40.43 -21.57 12.88
N SER A 113 -39.46 -22.42 12.51
CA SER A 113 -39.74 -23.76 12.00
C SER A 113 -39.97 -24.83 13.08
N GLY A 114 -39.68 -24.55 14.35
CA GLY A 114 -39.96 -25.46 15.49
C GLY A 114 -39.16 -26.78 15.56
N VAL A 115 -38.48 -27.19 14.48
CA VAL A 115 -37.77 -28.49 14.40
C VAL A 115 -36.44 -28.52 15.15
N PHE A 116 -35.76 -27.38 15.30
CA PHE A 116 -34.55 -27.25 16.11
C PHE A 116 -34.77 -26.26 17.25
N TYR A 117 -34.44 -26.67 18.48
CA TYR A 117 -34.59 -25.81 19.66
C TYR A 117 -33.59 -24.63 19.68
N SER A 118 -32.44 -24.73 18.98
CA SER A 118 -31.44 -23.65 18.93
C SER A 118 -30.45 -23.76 17.77
N TYR A 119 -29.90 -22.62 17.34
CA TYR A 119 -28.79 -22.56 16.38
C TYR A 119 -27.57 -23.38 16.80
N SER A 120 -27.23 -23.40 18.10
CA SER A 120 -26.08 -24.14 18.62
C SER A 120 -26.21 -25.64 18.38
N ARG A 121 -27.42 -26.19 18.60
CA ARG A 121 -27.72 -27.61 18.36
C ARG A 121 -27.62 -27.96 16.88
N LEU A 122 -28.23 -27.17 16.00
CA LEU A 122 -28.11 -27.37 14.55
C LEU A 122 -26.64 -27.43 14.10
N ILE A 123 -25.82 -26.47 14.53
CA ILE A 123 -24.41 -26.43 14.13
C ILE A 123 -23.65 -27.63 14.70
N HIS A 124 -23.88 -27.98 15.97
CA HIS A 124 -23.27 -29.16 16.58
C HIS A 124 -23.58 -30.43 15.78
N ASP A 125 -24.85 -30.64 15.41
CA ASP A 125 -25.29 -31.84 14.72
C ASP A 125 -24.77 -31.87 13.26
N LEU A 126 -24.68 -30.72 12.60
CA LEU A 126 -24.02 -30.59 11.29
C LEU A 126 -22.53 -30.98 11.35
N TYR A 127 -21.81 -30.55 12.39
CA TYR A 127 -20.39 -30.93 12.57
C TYR A 127 -20.24 -32.42 12.92
N LYS A 128 -21.11 -32.98 13.77
CA LYS A 128 -21.11 -34.41 14.10
C LYS A 128 -21.26 -35.28 12.85
N ARG A 129 -22.08 -34.83 11.90
CA ARG A 129 -22.33 -35.47 10.61
C ARG A 129 -21.32 -35.11 9.50
N GLN A 130 -20.25 -34.38 9.84
CA GLN A 130 -19.21 -33.95 8.90
C GLN A 130 -19.73 -33.12 7.71
N LEU A 131 -20.90 -32.48 7.84
CA LEU A 131 -21.45 -31.60 6.83
C LEU A 131 -20.80 -30.21 6.94
N ILE A 132 -19.75 -29.97 6.15
CA ILE A 132 -18.99 -28.71 6.17
C ILE A 132 -19.72 -27.61 5.38
N LEU A 133 -20.90 -27.22 5.84
CA LEU A 133 -21.67 -26.13 5.25
C LEU A 133 -21.26 -24.78 5.83
N ASN A 134 -20.95 -23.84 4.93
CA ASN A 134 -20.67 -22.46 5.33
C ASN A 134 -21.98 -21.76 5.76
N ARG A 135 -21.90 -20.97 6.83
CA ARG A 135 -23.02 -20.17 7.38
C ARG A 135 -23.60 -19.21 6.35
N LYS A 136 -22.80 -18.72 5.40
CA LYS A 136 -23.28 -17.92 4.27
C LYS A 136 -24.34 -18.68 3.45
N ILE A 137 -24.02 -19.92 3.08
CA ILE A 137 -24.88 -20.77 2.25
C ILE A 137 -26.11 -21.16 3.05
N LEU A 138 -25.94 -21.57 4.31
CA LEU A 138 -27.04 -21.93 5.19
C LEU A 138 -28.02 -20.77 5.40
N ALA A 139 -27.53 -19.54 5.60
CA ALA A 139 -28.38 -18.36 5.71
C ALA A 139 -29.11 -18.02 4.39
N GLN A 140 -28.47 -18.26 3.25
CA GLN A 140 -29.11 -18.04 1.95
C GLN A 140 -30.21 -19.08 1.67
N ILE A 141 -29.96 -20.35 1.99
CA ILE A 141 -30.96 -21.43 1.90
C ILE A 141 -32.14 -21.11 2.81
N ALA A 142 -31.87 -20.70 4.06
CA ALA A 142 -32.90 -20.37 5.03
C ALA A 142 -33.85 -19.24 4.55
N ILE A 143 -33.33 -18.27 3.78
CA ILE A 143 -34.14 -17.20 3.20
C ILE A 143 -34.83 -17.65 1.90
N SER A 144 -34.11 -18.32 1.01
CA SER A 144 -34.61 -18.63 -0.34
C SER A 144 -35.58 -19.80 -0.38
N ASN A 145 -35.38 -20.81 0.47
CA ASN A 145 -36.21 -22.02 0.48
C ASN A 145 -36.25 -22.62 1.88
N ARG A 146 -37.30 -22.27 2.63
CA ARG A 146 -37.52 -22.77 4.00
C ARG A 146 -37.71 -24.29 4.04
N ASN A 147 -38.31 -24.89 3.01
CA ASN A 147 -38.54 -26.34 2.93
C ASN A 147 -37.22 -27.11 2.83
N CYS A 148 -36.22 -26.56 2.13
CA CYS A 148 -34.90 -27.19 2.04
C CYS A 148 -34.22 -27.30 3.41
N LEU A 149 -34.31 -26.24 4.23
CA LEU A 149 -33.79 -26.26 5.60
C LEU A 149 -34.49 -27.31 6.46
N TYR A 150 -35.80 -27.48 6.27
CA TYR A 150 -36.61 -28.50 6.95
C TYR A 150 -36.18 -29.93 6.56
N MET A 151 -35.94 -30.19 5.27
CA MET A 151 -35.46 -31.51 4.83
C MET A 151 -34.08 -31.84 5.43
N ILE A 152 -33.16 -30.88 5.40
CA ILE A 152 -31.84 -31.02 6.03
C ILE A 152 -32.00 -31.31 7.53
N SER A 153 -32.92 -30.62 8.20
CA SER A 153 -33.24 -30.86 9.61
C SER A 153 -33.66 -32.30 9.88
N ASN A 154 -34.64 -32.79 9.13
CA ASN A 154 -35.19 -34.13 9.35
C ASN A 154 -34.15 -35.21 9.09
N GLU A 155 -33.31 -35.04 8.08
CA GLU A 155 -32.22 -35.97 7.80
C GLU A 155 -31.20 -36.02 8.95
N ILE A 156 -30.98 -34.87 9.61
CA ILE A 156 -30.10 -34.76 10.77
C ILE A 156 -30.72 -35.38 12.04
N THR A 157 -32.04 -35.38 12.19
CA THR A 157 -32.72 -35.99 13.34
C THR A 157 -32.84 -37.51 13.18
N LYS A 158 -33.20 -37.99 11.98
CA LYS A 158 -33.54 -39.41 11.72
C LYS A 158 -32.46 -40.45 12.02
N GLU A 159 -31.18 -40.08 12.01
CA GLU A 159 -30.10 -41.05 12.34
C GLU A 159 -29.48 -40.81 13.73
N VAL A 160 -30.07 -39.91 14.54
CA VAL A 160 -29.70 -39.78 15.96
C VAL A 160 -30.50 -40.76 16.81
N ASP A 161 -31.69 -41.14 16.34
CA ASP A 161 -32.50 -42.25 16.83
C ASP A 161 -32.15 -43.55 16.08
#